data_AF-A0A075AIL5-F1
#
_entry.id   AF-A0A075AIL5-F1
#
_cell.length_a   1.000
_cell.length_b   1.000
_cell.length_c   1.000
_cell.angle_alpha   90.00
_cell.angle_beta   90.00
_cell.angle_gamma   90.00
#
_symmetry.space_group_name_H-M   'P 1'
#
loop_
_entity.id
_entity.type
_entity.pdbx_description
1 polymer ?
#
loop_
_entity_poly.entity_id
_entity_poly.type
_entity_poly.pdbx_seq_one_letter_code
_entity_poly.pdbx_strand_id
1 'polypeptide(L)'
;LRLSDRRKALAKTSIPFINLPFCCNPTLSNRIRDFISVPCCLRDVSNLDSRNPIWNQRPIIHRMIIKEFRIILPMTVEEYNVAQLWSVAEVSKNETGGGEGIEVLVNEPFDDEHHKPDPPLAVHGQVFDKGQYTHKRFYLANKVPAYVRILAPKRYLEVDERAWNAYPYCRTIIENPAYMQENFFLKIESMYVQDKVDEPNIHQLPPEMLERREVVYIDFVNDPPYSHSDYDPNCDPTKFQSVKTGRGPLIGPNWWKNTDMPIMCAYKLVTCEFKWWGIQTRVETMLQNQERRIFYNFHRQLFCWMDKWHGLTMNDIRALEDQAKHELDK
;
A
#
# COMPACT_ATOMS: atom_id res chain seq x y z
N LEU A 1 -30.93 43.66 25.75
CA LEU A 1 -31.81 43.04 24.72
C LEU A 1 -31.23 43.32 23.34
N ARG A 2 -30.91 42.25 22.60
CA ARG A 2 -30.53 42.15 21.16
C ARG A 2 -29.13 42.69 20.80
N LEU A 3 -28.10 41.85 20.63
CA LEU A 3 -27.79 40.94 19.50
C LEU A 3 -27.70 41.65 18.14
N SER A 4 -26.51 42.17 17.81
CA SER A 4 -26.01 42.24 16.42
C SER A 4 -24.51 42.57 16.42
N ASP A 5 -23.65 41.57 16.61
CA ASP A 5 -22.26 41.62 16.13
C ASP A 5 -21.64 40.23 16.20
N ARG A 6 -21.75 39.48 15.08
CA ARG A 6 -20.91 38.32 14.70
C ARG A 6 -21.37 37.80 13.34
N ARG A 7 -20.83 38.39 12.26
CA ARG A 7 -20.70 37.72 10.96
C ARG A 7 -19.34 38.06 10.37
N LYS A 8 -18.30 37.38 10.87
CA LYS A 8 -17.05 37.15 10.16
C LYS A 8 -16.78 35.64 10.15
N ALA A 9 -16.32 35.17 9.00
CA ALA A 9 -15.74 33.86 8.73
C ALA A 9 -16.70 32.64 8.80
N LEU A 10 -17.41 32.39 7.70
CA LEU A 10 -17.70 31.03 7.23
C LEU A 10 -16.95 30.85 5.91
N ALA A 11 -15.63 30.67 6.01
CA ALA A 11 -14.86 30.06 4.94
C ALA A 11 -15.25 28.57 4.95
N LYS A 12 -16.14 28.18 4.04
CA LYS A 12 -16.41 26.78 3.74
C LYS A 12 -15.11 26.18 3.17
N THR A 13 -14.39 25.40 3.97
CA THR A 13 -13.42 24.43 3.48
C THR A 13 -14.18 23.29 2.82
N SER A 14 -14.50 23.49 1.54
CA SER A 14 -14.98 22.44 0.64
C SER A 14 -13.82 21.51 0.30
N ILE A 15 -13.93 20.26 0.74
CA ILE A 15 -13.06 19.13 0.40
C ILE A 15 -13.21 18.87 -1.12
N PRO A 16 -12.11 18.74 -1.89
CA PRO A 16 -12.21 18.66 -3.34
C PRO A 16 -12.75 17.30 -3.79
N PHE A 17 -13.96 17.35 -4.33
CA PHE A 17 -14.61 16.32 -5.13
C PHE A 17 -13.83 16.01 -6.41
N ILE A 18 -13.82 14.72 -6.78
CA ILE A 18 -13.54 14.24 -8.12
C ILE A 18 -14.67 14.74 -9.03
N ASN A 19 -14.44 15.85 -9.73
CA ASN A 19 -15.19 16.25 -10.92
C ASN A 19 -14.24 16.14 -12.12
N LEU A 20 -14.48 15.13 -12.96
CA LEU A 20 -13.93 15.09 -14.32
C LEU A 20 -14.63 16.18 -15.15
N PRO A 21 -13.91 16.97 -15.97
CA PRO A 21 -14.55 17.89 -16.90
C PRO A 21 -15.20 17.10 -18.04
N PHE A 22 -16.53 17.09 -18.08
CA PHE A 22 -17.27 16.94 -19.32
C PHE A 22 -17.05 18.21 -20.15
N CYS A 23 -16.17 18.14 -21.16
CA CYS A 23 -16.28 18.99 -22.33
C CYS A 23 -16.81 18.13 -23.48
N CYS A 24 -18.05 18.42 -23.87
CA CYS A 24 -18.66 17.93 -25.10
C CYS A 24 -17.78 18.30 -26.31
N ASN A 25 -17.43 17.31 -27.12
CA ASN A 25 -17.17 17.53 -28.53
C ASN A 25 -17.99 16.48 -29.32
N PRO A 26 -18.96 16.90 -30.16
CA PRO A 26 -19.98 16.01 -30.70
C PRO A 26 -19.57 15.47 -32.07
N THR A 27 -18.66 14.50 -32.14
CA THR A 27 -18.42 13.74 -33.37
C THR A 27 -17.68 12.44 -33.05
N LEU A 28 -18.41 11.39 -32.66
CA LEU A 28 -18.05 10.00 -32.99
C LEU A 28 -19.26 9.08 -32.80
N SER A 29 -20.38 9.45 -33.43
CA SER A 29 -21.41 8.47 -33.81
C SER A 29 -20.80 7.55 -34.88
N ASN A 30 -20.98 6.24 -34.72
CA ASN A 30 -20.76 5.17 -35.73
C ASN A 30 -19.54 4.24 -35.60
N ARG A 31 -19.03 3.90 -34.41
CA ARG A 31 -18.16 2.70 -34.24
C ARG A 31 -18.37 1.89 -32.96
N ILE A 32 -19.62 1.74 -32.52
CA ILE A 32 -20.00 0.72 -31.52
C ILE A 32 -21.26 0.02 -32.06
N ARG A 33 -21.09 -0.77 -33.13
CA ARG A 33 -22.11 -1.74 -33.60
C ARG A 33 -21.53 -3.05 -34.16
N ASP A 34 -20.21 -3.24 -34.18
CA ASP A 34 -19.58 -4.38 -34.88
C ASP A 34 -18.82 -5.37 -34.00
N PHE A 35 -19.11 -5.49 -32.70
CA PHE A 35 -18.48 -6.51 -31.83
C PHE A 35 -19.45 -7.41 -31.06
N ILE A 36 -20.71 -7.49 -31.50
CA ILE A 36 -21.65 -8.53 -31.08
C ILE A 36 -22.24 -9.18 -32.33
N SER A 37 -21.49 -10.13 -32.89
CA SER A 37 -22.02 -11.08 -33.87
C SER A 37 -21.27 -12.41 -33.72
N VAL A 38 -21.88 -13.33 -32.99
CA VAL A 38 -21.51 -14.75 -32.95
C VAL A 38 -22.13 -15.42 -34.18
N PRO A 39 -21.36 -16.06 -35.08
CA PRO A 39 -21.94 -16.94 -36.08
C PRO A 39 -22.11 -18.35 -35.51
N CYS A 40 -23.36 -18.79 -35.47
CA CYS A 40 -23.75 -20.18 -35.34
C CYS A 40 -23.54 -20.86 -36.71
N CYS A 41 -22.72 -21.92 -36.80
CA CYS A 41 -22.80 -22.91 -37.88
C CYS A 41 -22.16 -24.24 -37.44
N LEU A 42 -22.95 -25.31 -37.58
CA LEU A 42 -22.72 -26.71 -37.21
C LEU A 42 -21.74 -27.43 -38.15
N ARG A 43 -21.04 -28.48 -37.65
CA ARG A 43 -21.20 -29.88 -38.11
C ARG A 43 -20.23 -30.86 -37.44
N ASP A 44 -20.82 -31.94 -36.93
CA ASP A 44 -20.40 -33.35 -36.92
C ASP A 44 -18.91 -33.71 -36.98
N VAL A 45 -18.42 -34.26 -35.86
CA VAL A 45 -17.44 -35.37 -35.89
C VAL A 45 -17.89 -36.41 -34.86
N SER A 46 -18.69 -37.37 -35.32
CA SER A 46 -18.82 -38.69 -34.71
C SER A 46 -17.55 -39.50 -34.96
N ASN A 47 -17.11 -40.27 -33.95
CA ASN A 47 -15.89 -41.09 -33.84
C ASN A 47 -14.61 -40.36 -33.42
N LEU A 48 -14.34 -40.37 -32.11
CA LEU A 48 -12.99 -40.60 -31.60
C LEU A 48 -13.03 -41.39 -30.30
N ASP A 49 -12.09 -42.32 -30.24
CA ASP A 49 -12.01 -43.54 -29.47
C ASP A 49 -11.86 -43.30 -27.97
N SER A 50 -12.55 -44.13 -27.19
CA SER A 50 -12.41 -44.23 -25.74
C SER A 50 -11.10 -44.96 -25.41
N ARG A 51 -10.03 -44.22 -25.09
CA ARG A 51 -8.90 -44.68 -24.24
C ARG A 51 -7.85 -43.56 -24.03
N ASN A 52 -7.32 -43.49 -22.79
CA ASN A 52 -6.28 -42.60 -22.22
C ASN A 52 -6.68 -41.22 -21.66
N PRO A 53 -6.76 -41.07 -20.32
CA PRO A 53 -6.69 -39.78 -19.65
C PRO A 53 -5.25 -39.53 -19.18
N ILE A 54 -4.45 -38.84 -19.99
CA ILE A 54 -3.26 -38.13 -19.49
C ILE A 54 -3.42 -36.67 -19.87
N TRP A 55 -4.34 -36.00 -19.19
CA TRP A 55 -4.29 -34.55 -19.10
C TRP A 55 -3.09 -34.22 -18.22
N ASN A 56 -1.94 -33.99 -18.85
CA ASN A 56 -0.87 -33.22 -18.25
C ASN A 56 -1.47 -31.86 -17.85
N GLN A 57 -1.88 -31.76 -16.59
CA GLN A 57 -2.18 -30.50 -15.93
C GLN A 57 -0.86 -29.73 -15.85
N ARG A 58 -0.51 -29.02 -16.93
CA ARG A 58 0.35 -27.85 -16.77
C ARG A 58 -0.46 -26.90 -15.88
N PRO A 59 0.04 -26.52 -14.69
CA PRO A 59 -0.68 -25.55 -13.88
C PRO A 59 -0.84 -24.31 -14.76
N ILE A 60 -2.07 -23.80 -14.85
CA ILE A 60 -2.32 -22.48 -15.42
C ILE A 60 -1.52 -21.55 -14.52
N ILE A 61 -0.36 -21.11 -15.00
CA ILE A 61 0.53 -20.23 -14.24
C ILE A 61 -0.21 -18.90 -14.14
N HIS A 62 -0.95 -18.72 -13.04
CA HIS A 62 -1.65 -17.50 -12.72
C HIS A 62 -0.62 -16.35 -12.71
N ARG A 63 -0.95 -15.28 -13.44
CA ARG A 63 -0.03 -14.19 -13.76
C ARG A 63 0.01 -13.20 -12.60
N MET A 64 0.56 -13.64 -11.47
CA MET A 64 0.81 -12.82 -10.28
C MET A 64 1.77 -11.67 -10.59
N ILE A 65 1.45 -10.45 -10.14
CA ILE A 65 2.32 -9.27 -10.31
C ILE A 65 3.17 -9.10 -9.06
N ILE A 66 4.50 -9.04 -9.24
CA ILE A 66 5.49 -8.87 -8.18
C ILE A 66 6.32 -7.63 -8.46
N LYS A 67 6.30 -6.66 -7.55
CA LYS A 67 7.12 -5.45 -7.61
C LYS A 67 7.88 -5.25 -6.32
N GLU A 68 9.16 -4.90 -6.40
CA GLU A 68 9.96 -4.48 -5.25
C GLU A 68 10.20 -2.97 -5.33
N PHE A 69 9.53 -2.23 -4.44
CA PHE A 69 9.70 -0.80 -4.30
C PHE A 69 10.87 -0.51 -3.38
N ARG A 70 11.82 0.28 -3.85
CA ARG A 70 13.01 0.69 -3.09
C ARG A 70 12.89 2.17 -2.76
N ILE A 71 12.93 2.48 -1.47
CA ILE A 71 12.83 3.86 -0.96
C ILE A 71 14.06 4.14 -0.10
N ILE A 72 14.91 5.05 -0.57
CA ILE A 72 16.12 5.46 0.14
C ILE A 72 15.76 6.65 1.02
N LEU A 73 16.20 6.66 2.28
CA LEU A 73 15.79 7.66 3.28
C LEU A 73 16.99 8.20 4.06
N PRO A 74 17.00 9.51 4.42
CA PRO A 74 18.10 10.18 5.12
C PRO A 74 18.01 9.97 6.64
N MET A 75 17.97 8.71 7.07
CA MET A 75 17.87 8.31 8.46
C MET A 75 18.52 6.96 8.70
N THR A 76 18.73 6.61 9.97
CA THR A 76 19.13 5.25 10.32
C THR A 76 17.92 4.31 10.35
N VAL A 77 18.19 3.02 10.28
CA VAL A 77 17.19 1.96 10.47
C VAL A 77 16.50 2.10 11.84
N GLU A 78 17.23 2.42 12.91
CA GLU A 78 16.65 2.62 14.24
C GLU A 78 15.70 3.82 14.30
N GLU A 79 16.07 4.93 13.67
CA GLU A 79 15.22 6.12 13.56
C GLU A 79 13.94 5.82 12.77
N TYR A 80 14.05 5.05 11.68
CA TYR A 80 12.90 4.67 10.87
C TYR A 80 11.89 3.80 11.62
N ASN A 81 12.34 2.92 12.52
CA ASN A 81 11.43 2.12 13.35
C ASN A 81 10.46 3.01 14.14
N VAL A 82 10.97 4.06 14.77
CA VAL A 82 10.17 5.06 15.50
C VAL A 82 9.33 5.90 14.52
N ALA A 83 9.95 6.42 13.46
CA ALA A 83 9.31 7.30 12.50
C ALA A 83 8.13 6.64 11.79
N GLN A 84 8.26 5.37 11.41
CA GLN A 84 7.22 4.61 10.72
C GLN A 84 5.99 4.46 11.60
N LEU A 85 6.16 4.00 12.84
CA LEU A 85 5.04 3.76 13.76
C LEU A 85 4.32 5.07 14.11
N TRP A 86 5.09 6.13 14.41
CA TRP A 86 4.52 7.45 14.67
C TRP A 86 3.72 7.96 13.47
N SER A 87 4.29 7.87 12.27
CA SER A 87 3.64 8.37 11.05
C SER A 87 2.40 7.56 10.68
N VAL A 88 2.39 6.24 10.91
CA VAL A 88 1.20 5.41 10.72
C VAL A 88 0.07 5.85 11.66
N ALA A 89 0.37 6.13 12.92
CA ALA A 89 -0.62 6.63 13.87
C ALA A 89 -1.19 7.99 13.42
N GLU A 90 -0.34 8.94 13.03
CA GLU A 90 -0.76 10.28 12.57
C GLU A 90 -1.62 10.21 11.29
N VAL A 91 -1.21 9.39 10.30
CA VAL A 91 -1.99 9.18 9.07
C VAL A 91 -3.34 8.52 9.38
N SER A 92 -3.37 7.54 10.29
CA SER A 92 -4.61 6.86 10.68
C SER A 92 -5.61 7.84 11.31
N LYS A 93 -5.14 8.79 12.14
CA LYS A 93 -5.98 9.85 12.70
C LYS A 93 -6.57 10.75 11.61
N ASN A 94 -5.79 11.11 10.60
CA ASN A 94 -6.25 11.95 9.49
C ASN A 94 -7.24 11.25 8.55
N GLU A 95 -7.16 9.92 8.45
CA GLU A 95 -8.02 9.11 7.56
C GLU A 95 -9.33 8.64 8.21
N THR A 96 -9.47 8.81 9.53
CA THR A 96 -10.65 8.35 10.28
C THR A 96 -11.67 9.48 10.42
N GLY A 97 -12.86 9.30 9.82
CA GLY A 97 -13.99 10.22 9.92
C GLY A 97 -15.11 9.94 8.90
N GLY A 98 -16.38 10.14 9.30
CA GLY A 98 -17.53 10.10 8.38
C GLY A 98 -18.23 8.73 8.20
N GLY A 99 -18.06 7.79 9.13
CA GLY A 99 -18.69 6.45 9.08
C GLY A 99 -17.94 5.42 8.22
N GLU A 100 -16.75 5.79 7.74
CA GLU A 100 -15.74 4.91 7.13
C GLU A 100 -14.50 4.93 8.03
N GLY A 101 -13.79 3.81 8.17
CA GLY A 101 -12.71 3.75 9.14
C GLY A 101 -11.84 2.50 9.07
N ILE A 102 -10.77 2.56 9.87
CA ILE A 102 -9.86 1.47 10.19
C ILE A 102 -10.27 0.99 11.58
N GLU A 103 -10.68 -0.27 11.71
CA GLU A 103 -10.93 -0.90 13.01
C GLU A 103 -9.69 -1.73 13.39
N VAL A 104 -9.14 -1.49 14.58
CA VAL A 104 -8.01 -2.26 15.11
C VAL A 104 -8.55 -3.42 15.95
N LEU A 105 -8.58 -4.62 15.37
CA LEU A 105 -9.11 -5.83 16.00
C LEU A 105 -8.12 -6.45 17.00
N VAL A 106 -6.84 -6.52 16.61
CA VAL A 106 -5.76 -7.07 17.46
C VAL A 106 -4.53 -6.17 17.35
N ASN A 107 -3.87 -5.93 18.48
CA ASN A 107 -2.56 -5.30 18.56
C ASN A 107 -1.81 -5.92 19.74
N GLU A 108 -1.11 -7.02 19.50
CA GLU A 108 -0.47 -7.84 20.54
C GLU A 108 0.92 -8.29 20.08
N PRO A 109 1.85 -8.57 21.00
CA PRO A 109 3.10 -9.25 20.65
C PRO A 109 2.81 -10.61 19.99
N PHE A 110 3.68 -11.04 19.07
CA PHE A 110 3.67 -12.39 18.53
C PHE A 110 4.94 -13.14 18.90
N ASP A 111 4.80 -14.45 19.01
CA ASP A 111 5.89 -15.40 19.24
C ASP A 111 5.58 -16.75 18.55
N ASP A 112 6.32 -17.80 18.90
CA ASP A 112 6.11 -19.14 18.36
C ASP A 112 4.79 -19.80 18.81
N GLU A 113 4.13 -19.27 19.84
CA GLU A 113 2.89 -19.79 20.40
C GLU A 113 1.68 -18.91 20.04
N HIS A 114 1.86 -17.60 19.99
CA HIS A 114 0.81 -16.59 19.78
C HIS A 114 1.00 -15.87 18.45
N HIS A 115 -0.05 -15.86 17.63
CA HIS A 115 -0.08 -15.17 16.32
C HIS A 115 1.11 -15.53 15.42
N LYS A 116 1.54 -16.80 15.43
CA LYS A 116 2.70 -17.28 14.67
C LYS A 116 2.53 -17.02 13.16
N PRO A 117 3.50 -16.40 12.47
CA PRO A 117 3.44 -16.18 11.03
C PRO A 117 3.56 -17.51 10.26
N ASP A 118 2.72 -17.68 9.24
CA ASP A 118 2.78 -18.78 8.29
C ASP A 118 2.82 -18.23 6.84
N PRO A 119 3.86 -18.54 6.04
CA PRO A 119 5.08 -19.25 6.40
C PRO A 119 5.92 -18.48 7.45
N PRO A 120 6.96 -19.09 8.06
CA PRO A 120 7.84 -18.37 8.98
C PRO A 120 8.43 -17.11 8.34
N LEU A 121 8.69 -16.10 9.16
CA LEU A 121 9.44 -14.92 8.76
C LEU A 121 10.92 -15.27 8.74
N ALA A 122 11.44 -15.66 7.58
CA ALA A 122 12.83 -16.08 7.46
C ALA A 122 13.47 -15.51 6.18
N VAL A 123 14.66 -14.94 6.34
CA VAL A 123 15.45 -14.40 5.23
C VAL A 123 16.93 -14.42 5.64
N HIS A 124 17.82 -14.71 4.69
CA HIS A 124 19.27 -14.79 4.95
C HIS A 124 19.66 -15.79 6.04
N GLY A 125 18.86 -16.85 6.23
CA GLY A 125 19.08 -17.86 7.27
C GLY A 125 18.75 -17.37 8.68
N GLN A 126 18.29 -16.13 8.83
CA GLN A 126 17.76 -15.59 10.07
C GLN A 126 16.25 -15.81 10.13
N VAL A 127 15.75 -16.24 11.28
CA VAL A 127 14.32 -16.35 11.58
C VAL A 127 13.93 -15.21 12.50
N PHE A 128 12.79 -14.59 12.21
CA PHE A 128 12.19 -13.50 12.98
C PHE A 128 10.95 -14.03 13.68
N ASP A 129 11.17 -14.66 14.84
CA ASP A 129 10.18 -15.41 15.60
C ASP A 129 9.40 -14.56 16.61
N LYS A 130 9.79 -13.29 16.82
CA LYS A 130 9.16 -12.37 17.78
C LYS A 130 8.97 -10.98 17.19
N GLY A 131 7.91 -10.30 17.63
CA GLY A 131 7.63 -8.93 17.23
C GLY A 131 6.23 -8.48 17.64
N GLN A 132 5.63 -7.58 16.87
CA GLN A 132 4.25 -7.12 17.05
C GLN A 132 3.35 -7.66 15.95
N TYR A 133 2.22 -8.26 16.34
CA TYR A 133 1.14 -8.62 15.44
C TYR A 133 0.00 -7.60 15.53
N THR A 134 -0.50 -7.21 14.36
CA THR A 134 -1.70 -6.37 14.27
C THR A 134 -2.68 -6.99 13.29
N HIS A 135 -3.96 -6.93 13.63
CA HIS A 135 -5.07 -7.27 12.74
C HIS A 135 -5.99 -6.07 12.66
N LYS A 136 -6.15 -5.52 11.47
CA LYS A 136 -7.02 -4.38 11.20
C LYS A 136 -8.05 -4.72 10.15
N ARG A 137 -9.22 -4.12 10.24
CA ARG A 137 -10.27 -4.21 9.23
C ARG A 137 -10.51 -2.84 8.62
N PHE A 138 -10.47 -2.78 7.29
CA PHE A 138 -10.71 -1.55 6.53
C PHE A 138 -12.07 -1.64 5.83
N TYR A 139 -12.88 -0.61 6.02
CA TYR A 139 -14.17 -0.45 5.35
C TYR A 139 -14.03 0.48 4.14
N LEU A 140 -13.91 -0.10 2.94
CA LEU A 140 -13.54 0.61 1.71
C LEU A 140 -14.74 1.04 0.85
N ALA A 141 -15.95 1.07 1.42
CA ALA A 141 -17.20 1.20 0.68
C ALA A 141 -17.25 2.39 -0.29
N ASN A 142 -16.75 3.57 0.10
CA ASN A 142 -16.66 4.74 -0.80
C ASN A 142 -15.23 5.05 -1.30
N LYS A 143 -14.19 4.37 -0.78
CA LYS A 143 -12.78 4.57 -1.18
C LYS A 143 -12.36 3.79 -2.43
N VAL A 144 -13.09 2.75 -2.84
CA VAL A 144 -12.83 2.05 -4.10
C VAL A 144 -13.46 2.76 -5.32
N PRO A 145 -12.89 2.63 -6.53
CA PRO A 145 -13.47 3.20 -7.75
C PRO A 145 -14.92 2.77 -8.00
N ALA A 146 -15.71 3.64 -8.64
CA ALA A 146 -17.14 3.41 -8.85
C ALA A 146 -17.46 2.09 -9.59
N TYR A 147 -16.62 1.67 -10.54
CA TYR A 147 -16.80 0.41 -11.25
C TYR A 147 -16.64 -0.82 -10.32
N VAL A 148 -15.79 -0.74 -9.29
CA VAL A 148 -15.65 -1.79 -8.27
C VAL A 148 -16.91 -1.84 -7.40
N ARG A 149 -17.41 -0.67 -6.97
CA ARG A 149 -18.64 -0.59 -6.14
C ARG A 149 -19.89 -1.13 -6.85
N ILE A 150 -19.99 -0.93 -8.16
CA ILE A 150 -21.13 -1.42 -8.95
C ILE A 150 -21.10 -2.95 -9.09
N LEU A 151 -19.90 -3.54 -9.18
CA LEU A 151 -19.71 -4.97 -9.36
C LEU A 151 -19.70 -5.77 -8.05
N ALA A 152 -19.48 -5.10 -6.92
CA ALA A 152 -19.18 -5.73 -5.64
C ALA A 152 -20.20 -5.32 -4.55
N PRO A 153 -21.04 -6.25 -4.04
CA PRO A 153 -21.87 -6.04 -2.85
C PRO A 153 -21.07 -5.49 -1.66
N LYS A 154 -21.71 -4.77 -0.73
CA LYS A 154 -21.00 -4.06 0.36
C LYS A 154 -20.00 -4.91 1.17
N ARG A 155 -20.30 -6.20 1.40
CA ARG A 155 -19.41 -7.17 2.09
C ARG A 155 -18.08 -7.43 1.35
N TYR A 156 -17.98 -7.05 0.09
CA TYR A 156 -16.81 -7.23 -0.76
C TYR A 156 -15.79 -6.09 -0.56
N LEU A 157 -16.17 -5.05 0.18
CA LEU A 157 -15.38 -3.84 0.38
C LEU A 157 -14.80 -3.79 1.80
N GLU A 158 -14.88 -4.88 2.54
CA GLU A 158 -14.22 -5.07 3.83
C GLU A 158 -12.94 -5.88 3.60
N VAL A 159 -11.78 -5.33 3.93
CA VAL A 159 -10.51 -6.06 3.82
C VAL A 159 -9.84 -6.18 5.17
N ASP A 160 -9.29 -7.35 5.45
CA ASP A 160 -8.53 -7.63 6.66
C ASP A 160 -7.04 -7.49 6.33
N GLU A 161 -6.35 -6.65 7.09
CA GLU A 161 -4.90 -6.53 7.12
C GLU A 161 -4.37 -7.27 8.34
N ARG A 162 -3.49 -8.24 8.13
CA ARG A 162 -2.71 -8.89 9.17
C ARG A 162 -1.25 -8.54 8.96
N ALA A 163 -0.61 -7.95 9.95
CA ALA A 163 0.79 -7.54 9.87
C ALA A 163 1.60 -8.09 11.03
N TRP A 164 2.74 -8.70 10.70
CA TRP A 164 3.78 -9.14 11.61
C TRP A 164 4.97 -8.20 11.44
N ASN A 165 5.20 -7.35 12.43
CA ASN A 165 6.31 -6.43 12.51
C ASN A 165 7.41 -7.03 13.39
N ALA A 166 8.42 -7.62 12.75
CA ALA A 166 9.58 -8.22 13.38
C ALA A 166 10.84 -7.43 12.98
N TYR A 167 10.77 -6.12 13.22
CA TYR A 167 11.73 -5.12 12.72
C TYR A 167 13.19 -5.60 12.86
N PRO A 168 14.01 -5.54 11.79
CA PRO A 168 13.82 -4.81 10.52
C PRO A 168 13.05 -5.55 9.42
N TYR A 169 12.44 -6.70 9.70
CA TYR A 169 11.63 -7.43 8.73
C TYR A 169 10.15 -7.39 9.09
N CYS A 170 9.30 -7.00 8.13
CA CYS A 170 7.86 -6.97 8.33
C CYS A 170 7.16 -7.71 7.20
N ARG A 171 6.10 -8.45 7.54
CA ARG A 171 5.16 -9.00 6.56
C ARG A 171 3.77 -8.47 6.84
N THR A 172 3.09 -8.02 5.82
CA THR A 172 1.68 -7.62 5.85
C THR A 172 0.93 -8.41 4.79
N ILE A 173 -0.22 -8.96 5.16
CA ILE A 173 -1.10 -9.72 4.28
C ILE A 173 -2.46 -9.04 4.33
N ILE A 174 -2.95 -8.61 3.18
CA ILE A 174 -4.26 -8.02 3.00
C ILE A 174 -5.12 -8.99 2.21
N GLU A 175 -6.25 -9.38 2.80
CA GLU A 175 -7.16 -10.37 2.26
C GLU A 175 -8.61 -9.89 2.35
N ASN A 176 -9.49 -10.48 1.55
CA ASN A 176 -10.93 -10.35 1.71
C ASN A 176 -11.49 -11.74 2.08
N PRO A 177 -11.48 -12.10 3.38
CA PRO A 177 -11.85 -13.45 3.80
C PRO A 177 -13.34 -13.74 3.57
N ALA A 178 -14.20 -12.72 3.61
CA ALA A 178 -15.65 -12.88 3.52
C ALA A 178 -16.13 -13.27 2.11
N TYR A 179 -15.43 -12.86 1.05
CA TYR A 179 -15.89 -13.08 -0.32
C TYR A 179 -14.83 -13.66 -1.24
N MET A 180 -13.68 -12.99 -1.39
CA MET A 180 -12.69 -13.43 -2.39
C MET A 180 -11.95 -14.69 -1.94
N GLN A 181 -11.80 -14.91 -0.63
CA GLN A 181 -11.05 -16.05 -0.07
C GLN A 181 -9.68 -16.16 -0.76
N GLU A 182 -9.31 -17.32 -1.29
CA GLU A 182 -8.05 -17.58 -2.00
C GLU A 182 -7.92 -16.89 -3.37
N ASN A 183 -8.96 -16.20 -3.83
CA ASN A 183 -8.96 -15.47 -5.11
C ASN A 183 -8.39 -14.05 -4.98
N PHE A 184 -8.09 -13.58 -3.77
CA PHE A 184 -7.43 -12.29 -3.57
C PHE A 184 -6.48 -12.32 -2.40
N PHE A 185 -5.23 -11.94 -2.64
CA PHE A 185 -4.35 -11.47 -1.59
C PHE A 185 -3.41 -10.38 -2.12
N LEU A 186 -3.03 -9.48 -1.23
CA LEU A 186 -1.96 -8.52 -1.42
C LEU A 186 -0.98 -8.69 -0.26
N LYS A 187 0.21 -9.20 -0.57
CA LYS A 187 1.27 -9.43 0.40
C LYS A 187 2.37 -8.39 0.24
N ILE A 188 2.72 -7.72 1.32
CA ILE A 188 3.80 -6.75 1.39
C ILE A 188 4.84 -7.28 2.36
N GLU A 189 6.03 -7.58 1.86
CA GLU A 189 7.20 -7.95 2.65
C GLU A 189 8.18 -6.79 2.63
N SER A 190 8.60 -6.31 3.79
CA SER A 190 9.49 -5.16 3.93
C SER A 190 10.76 -5.55 4.66
N MET A 191 11.91 -5.22 4.09
CA MET A 191 13.21 -5.29 4.75
C MET A 191 13.84 -3.90 4.80
N TYR A 192 14.35 -3.51 5.96
CA TYR A 192 15.03 -2.23 6.18
C TYR A 192 16.53 -2.44 6.37
N VAL A 193 17.35 -1.81 5.54
CA VAL A 193 18.80 -2.04 5.54
C VAL A 193 19.56 -0.72 5.63
N GLN A 194 20.55 -0.68 6.52
CA GLN A 194 21.44 0.46 6.75
C GLN A 194 22.54 0.50 5.68
N ASP A 195 22.87 1.70 5.16
CA ASP A 195 24.01 2.00 4.27
C ASP A 195 24.12 1.20 2.96
N LYS A 196 23.13 0.35 2.68
CA LYS A 196 23.10 -0.55 1.52
C LYS A 196 21.94 -0.21 0.61
N VAL A 197 22.29 0.45 -0.47
CA VAL A 197 21.40 0.72 -1.60
C VAL A 197 21.68 -0.32 -2.68
N ASP A 198 20.63 -0.81 -3.33
CA ASP A 198 20.69 -1.73 -4.47
C ASP A 198 21.00 -3.21 -4.19
N GLU A 199 20.75 -3.70 -2.97
CA GLU A 199 20.95 -5.11 -2.64
C GLU A 199 20.13 -6.04 -3.57
N PRO A 200 20.77 -7.01 -4.25
CA PRO A 200 20.07 -7.92 -5.14
C PRO A 200 19.35 -8.99 -4.33
N ASN A 201 18.08 -9.25 -4.67
CA ASN A 201 17.26 -10.31 -4.10
C ASN A 201 17.28 -10.39 -2.56
N ILE A 202 17.14 -9.25 -1.87
CA ILE A 202 17.16 -9.18 -0.40
C ILE A 202 16.09 -10.06 0.27
N HIS A 203 14.99 -10.33 -0.42
CA HIS A 203 13.91 -11.21 0.06
C HIS A 203 14.14 -12.70 -0.23
N GLN A 204 15.28 -13.06 -0.84
CA GLN A 204 15.63 -14.44 -1.22
C GLN A 204 14.53 -15.15 -2.02
N LEU A 205 13.94 -14.43 -2.98
CA LEU A 205 12.93 -15.01 -3.86
C LEU A 205 13.49 -16.20 -4.63
N PRO A 206 12.69 -17.27 -4.82
CA PRO A 206 13.01 -18.34 -5.74
C PRO A 206 13.26 -17.80 -7.15
N PRO A 207 14.11 -18.45 -7.97
CA PRO A 207 14.47 -17.97 -9.31
C PRO A 207 13.26 -17.60 -10.19
N GLU A 208 12.19 -18.40 -10.13
CA GLU A 208 10.96 -18.17 -10.92
C GLU A 208 10.18 -16.90 -10.52
N MET A 209 10.22 -16.52 -9.24
CA MET A 209 9.57 -15.31 -8.73
C MET A 209 10.50 -14.11 -8.96
N LEU A 210 11.80 -14.32 -8.79
CA LEU A 210 12.82 -13.31 -9.00
C LEU A 210 12.85 -12.81 -10.45
N GLU A 211 12.70 -13.70 -11.43
CA GLU A 211 12.62 -13.36 -12.85
C GLU A 211 11.41 -12.47 -13.19
N ARG A 212 10.31 -12.64 -12.45
CA ARG A 212 9.07 -11.84 -12.63
C ARG A 212 9.07 -10.53 -11.86
N ARG A 213 9.97 -10.38 -10.88
CA ARG A 213 10.03 -9.21 -10.00
C ARG A 213 10.51 -8.00 -10.80
N GLU A 214 9.67 -6.97 -10.85
CA GLU A 214 10.06 -5.64 -11.31
C GLU A 214 10.62 -4.82 -10.13
N VAL A 215 11.81 -4.25 -10.27
CA VAL A 215 12.38 -3.33 -9.27
C VAL A 215 12.00 -1.90 -9.63
N VAL A 216 11.41 -1.17 -8.69
CA VAL A 216 10.95 0.22 -8.87
C VAL A 216 11.55 1.08 -7.77
N TYR A 217 12.25 2.16 -8.14
CA TYR A 217 12.68 3.17 -7.18
C TYR A 217 11.56 4.19 -7.01
N ILE A 218 11.25 4.51 -5.76
CA ILE A 218 10.36 5.63 -5.44
C ILE A 218 11.24 6.77 -4.96
N ASP A 219 11.42 7.77 -5.83
CA ASP A 219 12.10 9.01 -5.45
C ASP A 219 11.07 9.93 -4.79
N PHE A 220 10.87 9.77 -3.48
CA PHE A 220 9.90 10.57 -2.73
C PHE A 220 10.22 12.08 -2.73
N VAL A 221 11.43 12.47 -3.17
CA VAL A 221 11.88 13.86 -3.27
C VAL A 221 11.53 14.44 -4.64
N ASN A 222 11.90 13.75 -5.72
CA ASN A 222 11.86 14.31 -7.08
C ASN A 222 10.73 13.75 -7.97
N ASP A 223 10.14 12.59 -7.66
CA ASP A 223 9.02 12.07 -8.44
C ASP A 223 7.84 13.06 -8.35
N PRO A 224 7.11 13.31 -9.46
CA PRO A 224 5.95 14.19 -9.44
C PRO A 224 4.82 13.55 -8.61
N PRO A 225 3.99 14.37 -7.91
CA PRO A 225 2.79 13.87 -7.26
C PRO A 225 1.85 13.17 -8.25
N TYR A 226 1.21 12.09 -7.80
CA TYR A 226 0.28 11.31 -8.64
C TYR A 226 -1.02 12.07 -8.97
N SER A 227 -1.39 13.03 -8.11
CA SER A 227 -2.51 13.94 -8.31
C SER A 227 -2.23 15.27 -7.63
N HIS A 228 -2.92 16.33 -8.05
CA HIS A 228 -2.81 17.64 -7.39
C HIS A 228 -3.16 17.61 -5.90
N SER A 229 -4.08 16.74 -5.49
CA SER A 229 -4.47 16.56 -4.08
C SER A 229 -3.41 15.85 -3.23
N ASP A 230 -2.43 15.18 -3.83
CA ASP A 230 -1.34 14.52 -3.09
C ASP A 230 -0.26 15.52 -2.64
N TYR A 231 -0.21 16.71 -3.24
CA TYR A 231 0.81 17.69 -2.90
C TYR A 231 0.39 18.52 -1.68
N ASP A 232 1.08 18.31 -0.56
CA ASP A 232 1.03 19.22 0.59
C ASP A 232 2.31 20.06 0.62
N PRO A 233 2.22 21.41 0.51
CA PRO A 233 3.39 22.28 0.57
C PRO A 233 4.13 22.23 1.92
N ASN A 234 3.48 21.79 3.00
CA ASN A 234 4.13 21.60 4.31
C ASN A 234 4.89 20.26 4.39
N CYS A 235 4.59 19.32 3.51
CA CYS A 235 5.24 18.02 3.41
C CYS A 235 6.02 17.90 2.10
N ASP A 236 6.87 18.90 1.82
CA ASP A 236 7.75 18.95 0.66
C ASP A 236 9.23 18.74 1.07
N PRO A 237 9.82 17.55 0.83
CA PRO A 237 11.21 17.25 1.20
C PRO A 237 12.25 18.19 0.56
N THR A 238 11.90 18.82 -0.56
CA THR A 238 12.78 19.79 -1.25
C THR A 238 12.82 21.15 -0.56
N LYS A 239 11.91 21.39 0.40
CA LYS A 239 11.77 22.65 1.13
C LYS A 239 11.93 22.47 2.64
N PHE A 240 11.65 21.28 3.14
CA PHE A 240 11.74 20.97 4.57
C PHE A 240 13.18 20.79 5.03
N GLN A 241 13.54 21.49 6.11
CA GLN A 241 14.76 21.24 6.87
C GLN A 241 14.38 21.06 8.35
N SER A 242 14.82 19.95 8.94
CA SER A 242 14.56 19.65 10.35
C SER A 242 15.32 20.63 11.24
N VAL A 243 14.61 21.26 12.18
CA VAL A 243 15.24 22.14 13.18
C VAL A 243 15.98 21.34 14.26
N LYS A 244 15.57 20.09 14.52
CA LYS A 244 16.20 19.22 15.52
C LYS A 244 17.49 18.58 15.04
N THR A 245 17.58 18.24 13.75
CA THR A 245 18.69 17.45 13.20
C THR A 245 19.51 18.21 12.15
N GLY A 246 18.98 19.29 11.59
CA GLY A 246 19.58 20.01 10.46
C GLY A 246 19.43 19.30 9.11
N ARG A 247 18.82 18.11 9.05
CA ARG A 247 18.67 17.31 7.82
C ARG A 247 17.66 17.95 6.86
N GLY A 248 17.95 17.83 5.56
CA GLY A 248 17.22 18.52 4.50
C GLY A 248 17.67 19.97 4.31
N PRO A 249 17.15 20.68 3.30
CA PRO A 249 16.27 20.16 2.25
C PRO A 249 16.99 19.14 1.35
N LEU A 250 16.23 18.17 0.84
CA LEU A 250 16.75 17.16 -0.09
C LEU A 250 16.68 17.72 -1.51
N ILE A 251 17.82 17.82 -2.20
CA ILE A 251 17.91 18.49 -3.50
C ILE A 251 18.52 17.57 -4.54
N GLY A 252 17.82 17.45 -5.67
CA GLY A 252 18.33 16.83 -6.89
C GLY A 252 18.18 15.30 -6.90
N PRO A 253 18.37 14.70 -8.09
CA PRO A 253 18.31 13.26 -8.26
C PRO A 253 19.49 12.60 -7.56
N ASN A 254 19.29 11.39 -7.01
CA ASN A 254 20.33 10.67 -6.28
C ASN A 254 20.95 11.47 -5.12
N TRP A 255 20.16 12.29 -4.42
CA TRP A 255 20.61 13.13 -3.30
C TRP A 255 21.41 12.35 -2.24
N TRP A 256 21.15 11.05 -2.09
CA TRP A 256 21.83 10.16 -1.15
C TRP A 256 23.29 9.82 -1.52
N LYS A 257 23.74 10.09 -2.75
CA LYS A 257 25.12 9.77 -3.17
C LYS A 257 26.16 10.77 -2.66
N ASN A 258 25.74 12.01 -2.39
CA ASN A 258 26.62 13.11 -1.99
C ASN A 258 26.11 13.75 -0.69
N THR A 259 25.92 12.92 0.35
CA THR A 259 25.45 13.39 1.65
C THR A 259 26.21 12.76 2.80
N ASP A 260 26.39 13.53 3.87
CA ASP A 260 26.93 13.04 5.16
C ASP A 260 25.80 12.58 6.11
N MET A 261 24.54 12.66 5.67
CA MET A 261 23.41 12.14 6.44
C MET A 261 23.45 10.60 6.49
N PRO A 262 22.96 9.98 7.58
CA PRO A 262 22.76 8.54 7.58
C PRO A 262 21.78 8.15 6.48
N ILE A 263 22.00 7.00 5.85
CA ILE A 263 21.14 6.49 4.80
C ILE A 263 20.65 5.08 5.11
N MET A 264 19.38 4.83 4.84
CA MET A 264 18.82 3.49 4.83
C MET A 264 18.02 3.27 3.55
N CYS A 265 17.74 2.01 3.24
CA CYS A 265 16.84 1.64 2.16
C CYS A 265 15.74 0.73 2.69
N ALA A 266 14.49 1.10 2.41
CA ALA A 266 13.33 0.25 2.61
C ALA A 266 13.06 -0.53 1.31
N TYR A 267 13.19 -1.85 1.36
CA TYR A 267 12.85 -2.76 0.29
C TYR A 267 11.46 -3.32 0.54
N LYS A 268 10.45 -2.83 -0.18
CA LYS A 268 9.05 -3.24 -0.05
C LYS A 268 8.64 -4.10 -1.22
N LEU A 269 8.64 -5.42 -1.04
CA LEU A 269 8.18 -6.40 -2.01
C LEU A 269 6.66 -6.55 -1.92
N VAL A 270 5.97 -6.12 -2.96
CA VAL A 270 4.52 -6.22 -3.10
C VAL A 270 4.16 -7.31 -4.10
N THR A 271 3.51 -8.34 -3.60
CA THR A 271 2.99 -9.48 -4.35
C THR A 271 1.46 -9.39 -4.36
N CYS A 272 0.87 -9.30 -5.54
CA CYS A 272 -0.57 -9.21 -5.70
C CYS A 272 -1.10 -10.35 -6.55
N GLU A 273 -2.14 -11.03 -6.07
CA GLU A 273 -2.92 -11.98 -6.85
C GLU A 273 -4.40 -11.63 -6.76
N PHE A 274 -5.05 -11.51 -7.92
CA PHE A 274 -6.50 -11.28 -8.00
C PHE A 274 -7.13 -12.15 -9.11
N LYS A 275 -7.70 -13.29 -8.71
CA LYS A 275 -8.29 -14.27 -9.63
C LYS A 275 -9.73 -13.91 -9.97
N TRP A 276 -9.91 -13.01 -10.93
CA TRP A 276 -11.23 -12.70 -11.50
C TRP A 276 -11.15 -12.56 -13.02
N TRP A 277 -11.90 -13.41 -13.72
CA TRP A 277 -11.97 -13.42 -15.19
C TRP A 277 -12.35 -12.04 -15.77
N GLY A 278 -11.52 -11.54 -16.70
CA GLY A 278 -11.75 -10.30 -17.43
C GLY A 278 -11.29 -9.00 -16.75
N ILE A 279 -10.94 -9.02 -15.45
CA ILE A 279 -10.47 -7.81 -14.73
C ILE A 279 -9.17 -8.00 -13.93
N GLN A 280 -8.61 -9.22 -13.87
CA GLN A 280 -7.39 -9.56 -13.12
C GLN A 280 -6.25 -8.53 -13.27
N THR A 281 -5.65 -8.43 -14.47
CA THR A 281 -4.49 -7.55 -14.70
C THR A 281 -4.79 -6.09 -14.37
N ARG A 282 -6.03 -5.64 -14.61
CA ARG A 282 -6.45 -4.26 -14.35
C ARG A 282 -6.49 -3.97 -12.85
N VAL A 283 -7.03 -4.88 -12.05
CA VAL A 283 -7.11 -4.73 -10.59
C VAL A 283 -5.73 -4.87 -9.96
N GLU A 284 -4.94 -5.87 -10.35
CA GLU A 284 -3.57 -6.06 -9.84
C GLU A 284 -2.69 -4.84 -10.15
N THR A 285 -2.77 -4.29 -11.36
CA THR A 285 -2.05 -3.06 -11.73
C THR A 285 -2.54 -1.85 -10.92
N MET A 286 -3.85 -1.72 -10.72
CA MET A 286 -4.41 -0.65 -9.90
C MET A 286 -3.90 -0.72 -8.46
N LEU A 287 -3.88 -1.91 -7.85
CA LEU A 287 -3.37 -2.10 -6.49
C LEU A 287 -1.88 -1.78 -6.39
N GLN A 288 -1.07 -2.26 -7.33
CA GLN A 288 0.37 -1.94 -7.38
C GLN A 288 0.63 -0.43 -7.51
N ASN A 289 -0.17 0.28 -8.32
CA ASN A 289 -0.07 1.73 -8.44
C ASN A 289 -0.53 2.45 -7.16
N GLN A 290 -1.55 1.92 -6.48
CA GLN A 290 -2.02 2.47 -5.22
C GLN A 290 -0.96 2.29 -4.12
N GLU A 291 -0.33 1.13 -4.01
CA GLU A 291 0.78 0.90 -3.07
C GLU A 291 1.96 1.84 -3.35
N ARG A 292 2.34 2.01 -4.63
CA ARG A 292 3.38 2.97 -5.02
C ARG A 292 3.04 4.40 -4.57
N ARG A 293 1.79 4.83 -4.77
CA ARG A 293 1.31 6.15 -4.35
C ARG A 293 1.31 6.30 -2.82
N ILE A 294 0.87 5.27 -2.09
CA ILE A 294 0.91 5.25 -0.61
C ILE A 294 2.35 5.38 -0.12
N PHE A 295 3.28 4.56 -0.63
CA PHE A 295 4.68 4.63 -0.23
C PHE A 295 5.29 6.00 -0.56
N TYR A 296 5.01 6.57 -1.73
CA TYR A 296 5.49 7.91 -2.07
C TYR A 296 5.00 8.97 -1.08
N ASN A 297 3.68 9.07 -0.85
CA ASN A 297 3.10 10.08 0.03
C ASN A 297 3.53 9.89 1.49
N PHE A 298 3.52 8.64 1.97
CA PHE A 298 3.89 8.29 3.34
C PHE A 298 5.33 8.70 3.67
N HIS A 299 6.30 8.39 2.79
CA HIS A 299 7.70 8.72 3.06
C HIS A 299 8.00 10.22 2.95
N ARG A 300 7.25 10.98 2.13
CA ARG A 300 7.30 12.45 2.14
C ARG A 300 6.87 13.03 3.47
N GLN A 301 5.72 12.58 3.97
CA GLN A 301 5.18 13.01 5.25
C GLN A 301 6.09 12.61 6.40
N LEU A 302 6.52 11.35 6.44
CA LEU A 302 7.44 10.81 7.45
C LEU A 302 8.71 11.67 7.56
N PHE A 303 9.34 12.03 6.43
CA PHE A 303 10.51 12.90 6.44
C PHE A 303 10.20 14.31 6.93
N CYS A 304 9.11 14.93 6.45
CA CYS A 304 8.74 16.29 6.85
C CYS A 304 8.21 16.38 8.28
N TRP A 305 7.81 15.26 8.88
CA TRP A 305 7.44 15.16 10.29
C TRP A 305 8.60 14.79 11.20
N MET A 306 9.84 14.81 10.70
CA MET A 306 11.04 14.48 11.49
C MET A 306 11.08 15.20 12.83
N ASP A 307 10.78 16.49 12.88
CA ASP A 307 10.82 17.23 14.13
C ASP A 307 9.73 16.81 15.14
N LYS A 308 8.68 16.12 14.71
CA LYS A 308 7.62 15.59 15.58
C LYS A 308 8.02 14.27 16.23
N TRP A 309 8.61 13.34 15.47
CA TRP A 309 8.95 12.00 15.97
C TRP A 309 10.40 11.85 16.42
N HIS A 310 11.32 12.69 15.96
CA HIS A 310 12.74 12.57 16.31
C HIS A 310 12.96 12.84 17.79
N GLY A 311 13.59 11.87 18.47
CA GLY A 311 13.82 11.84 19.91
C GLY A 311 12.76 11.09 20.72
N LEU A 312 11.68 10.60 20.09
CA LEU A 312 10.74 9.70 20.76
C LEU A 312 11.36 8.32 20.97
N THR A 313 11.02 7.70 22.09
CA THR A 313 11.38 6.31 22.41
C THR A 313 10.28 5.36 21.94
N MET A 314 10.59 4.07 21.80
CA MET A 314 9.57 3.06 21.53
C MET A 314 8.46 3.02 22.58
N ASN A 315 8.76 3.35 23.84
CA ASN A 315 7.74 3.45 24.89
C ASN A 315 6.77 4.61 24.63
N ASP A 316 7.27 5.75 24.16
CA ASP A 316 6.42 6.88 23.77
C ASP A 316 5.51 6.50 22.60
N ILE A 317 6.03 5.72 21.64
CA ILE A 317 5.24 5.19 20.53
C ILE A 317 4.11 4.27 21.03
N ARG A 318 4.38 3.35 21.96
CA ARG A 318 3.34 2.49 22.52
C ARG A 318 2.24 3.29 23.22
N ALA A 319 2.62 4.31 23.99
CA ALA A 319 1.66 5.20 24.63
C ALA A 319 0.78 5.95 23.60
N LEU A 320 1.36 6.36 22.46
CA LEU A 320 0.62 7.00 21.36
C LEU A 320 -0.33 6.03 20.65
N GLU A 321 0.09 4.78 20.43
CA GLU A 321 -0.76 3.72 19.86
C GLU A 321 -1.97 3.43 20.77
N ASP A 322 -1.75 3.32 22.08
CA ASP A 322 -2.80 3.11 23.07
C ASP A 322 -3.79 4.28 23.12
N GLN A 323 -3.28 5.52 23.06
CA GLN A 323 -4.12 6.71 22.99
C GLN A 323 -4.93 6.75 21.69
N ALA A 324 -4.31 6.45 20.55
CA ALA A 324 -4.98 6.44 19.25
C ALA A 324 -6.11 5.39 19.22
N LYS A 325 -5.88 4.21 19.78
CA LYS A 325 -6.93 3.18 19.93
C LYS A 325 -8.14 3.72 20.70
N HIS A 326 -7.90 4.39 21.83
CA HIS A 326 -8.98 4.95 22.64
C HIS A 326 -9.72 6.13 21.97
N GLU A 327 -9.07 6.84 21.05
CA GLU A 327 -9.68 7.90 20.24
C GLU A 327 -10.51 7.33 19.08
N LEU A 328 -10.09 6.21 18.48
CA LEU A 328 -10.79 5.54 17.38
C LEU A 328 -12.03 4.77 17.84
N ASP A 329 -12.05 4.29 19.08
CA ASP A 329 -13.19 3.57 19.67
C ASP A 329 -14.35 4.53 20.09
N LYS A 330 -14.15 5.85 20.02
CA LYS A 330 -15.16 6.89 20.36
C LYS A 330 -15.83 7.44 19.11
#